data_AF-A0A7V2J6N6-F1
#
_entry.id   AF-A0A7V2J6N6-F1
#
_cell.length_a   1.000
_cell.length_b   1.000
_cell.length_c   1.000
_cell.angle_alpha   90.00
_cell.angle_beta   90.00
_cell.angle_gamma   90.00
#
_symmetry.space_group_name_H-M   'P 1'
#
loop_
_entity.id
_entity.type
_entity.pdbx_description
1 polymer ?
#
loop_
_entity_poly.entity_id
_entity_poly.type
_entity_poly.pdbx_seq_one_letter_code
_entity_poly.pdbx_strand_id
1 'polypeptide(L)'
;SGKSRLIDIGANLCLACHDDMVSGMTAEFVHEPLIKSGCTDCHDPHSGKNRLRLKVNTDKLCLTCHEGKRNEIEQYTIKHAPASEGKCIECHSPHYSSNQYLLKDKVDKLCFKCHKDKEIWKQRRFQHGPVVQGNCSACHNPHGSDNAFVLRLAFPHKFYTAYEKGKYDLCFNCHKEAMITTKMSKTVTDFRNGEINLHNLHVNREKGRTCRACHNIHASDQYDHLREGFMFGTVNIPIYYFKTETGGKCVPGCHKERKYDRVKKVENKN
;
A
#
# COMPACT_ATOMS: atom_id res chain seq x y z
N SER A 1 6.56 44.54 27.97
CA SER A 1 5.45 43.81 28.61
C SER A 1 4.14 44.30 28.01
N GLY A 2 3.69 43.71 26.91
CA GLY A 2 2.48 44.14 26.19
C GLY A 2 1.29 43.30 26.61
N LYS A 3 0.33 43.89 27.33
CA LYS A 3 -0.96 43.26 27.58
C LYS A 3 -1.63 42.96 26.23
N SER A 4 -1.93 41.69 25.99
CA SER A 4 -2.73 41.26 24.85
C SER A 4 -4.05 42.05 24.85
N ARG A 5 -4.42 42.66 23.72
CA ARG A 5 -5.71 43.35 23.53
C ARG A 5 -6.86 42.40 23.18
N LEU A 6 -6.62 41.10 23.21
CA LEU A 6 -7.64 40.10 22.93
C LEU A 6 -8.63 40.04 24.09
N ILE A 7 -9.92 40.08 23.76
CA ILE A 7 -11.03 40.02 24.72
C ILE A 7 -11.37 38.57 25.14
N ASP A 8 -10.77 37.58 24.47
CA ASP A 8 -10.90 36.15 24.75
C ASP A 8 -9.69 35.38 24.16
N ILE A 9 -9.62 34.06 24.38
CA ILE A 9 -8.66 33.15 23.74
C ILE A 9 -8.90 33.18 22.22
N GLY A 10 -7.83 33.21 21.42
CA GLY A 10 -7.89 33.40 19.97
C GLY A 10 -8.86 32.45 19.25
N ALA A 11 -9.00 31.21 19.71
CA ALA A 11 -9.95 30.25 19.15
C ALA A 11 -11.42 30.67 19.31
N ASN A 12 -11.82 31.14 20.49
CA ASN A 12 -13.21 31.57 20.76
C ASN A 12 -13.62 32.76 19.90
N LEU A 13 -12.69 33.69 19.67
CA LEU A 13 -12.93 34.84 18.80
C LEU A 13 -13.16 34.43 17.34
N CYS A 14 -12.43 33.41 16.86
CA CYS A 14 -12.66 32.86 15.53
C CYS A 14 -14.02 32.17 15.43
N LEU A 15 -14.40 31.38 16.45
CA LEU A 15 -15.65 30.62 16.47
C LEU A 15 -16.92 31.48 16.61
N ALA A 16 -16.79 32.75 17.02
CA ALA A 16 -17.92 33.69 17.01
C ALA A 16 -18.49 33.94 15.60
N CYS A 17 -17.67 33.76 14.56
CA CYS A 17 -18.08 33.87 13.16
C CYS A 17 -17.91 32.56 12.36
N HIS A 18 -17.08 31.63 12.84
CA HIS A 18 -16.86 30.31 12.25
C HIS A 18 -17.52 29.22 13.10
N ASP A 19 -18.80 29.42 13.43
CA ASP A 19 -19.58 28.50 14.26
C ASP A 19 -19.79 27.13 13.57
N ASP A 20 -19.74 27.10 12.25
CA ASP A 20 -19.72 25.91 11.40
C ASP A 20 -18.61 24.92 11.76
N MET A 21 -17.48 25.41 12.28
CA MET A 21 -16.36 24.59 12.72
C MET A 21 -16.64 23.83 14.02
N VAL A 22 -17.54 24.34 14.87
CA VAL A 22 -17.81 23.79 16.21
C VAL A 22 -18.26 22.33 16.11
N SER A 23 -19.18 22.04 15.17
CA SER A 23 -19.67 20.67 14.96
C SER A 23 -18.56 19.72 14.48
N GLY A 24 -17.59 20.21 13.73
CA GLY A 24 -16.49 19.37 13.24
C GLY A 24 -15.43 19.09 14.31
N MET A 25 -15.24 20.04 15.23
CA MET A 25 -14.34 19.89 16.38
C MET A 25 -14.83 18.85 17.41
N THR A 26 -16.03 18.29 17.26
CA THR A 26 -16.49 17.13 18.05
C THR A 26 -16.15 15.78 17.40
N ALA A 27 -15.46 15.77 16.26
CA ALA A 27 -15.03 14.54 15.61
C ALA A 27 -14.03 13.75 16.48
N GLU A 28 -13.93 12.45 16.23
CA GLU A 28 -13.07 11.54 17.00
C GLU A 28 -11.59 11.96 16.98
N PHE A 29 -11.09 12.44 15.84
CA PHE A 29 -9.72 12.90 15.69
C PHE A 29 -9.72 14.40 15.39
N VAL A 30 -9.27 15.20 16.35
CA VAL A 30 -9.03 16.64 16.19
C VAL A 30 -7.52 16.87 16.17
N HIS A 31 -7.07 17.72 15.24
CA HIS A 31 -5.67 18.06 15.11
C HIS A 31 -5.24 18.90 16.32
N GLU A 32 -4.27 18.39 17.07
CA GLU A 32 -3.83 18.93 18.35
C GLU A 32 -3.58 20.45 18.38
N PRO A 33 -2.98 21.09 17.35
CA PRO A 33 -2.79 22.54 17.33
C PRO A 33 -4.08 23.34 17.49
N LEU A 34 -5.24 22.83 17.04
CA LEU A 34 -6.53 23.51 17.24
C LEU A 34 -6.92 23.59 18.71
N ILE A 35 -6.51 22.60 19.52
CA ILE A 35 -6.84 22.52 20.94
C ILE A 35 -5.85 23.33 21.77
N LYS A 36 -4.55 23.23 21.44
CA LYS A 36 -3.48 23.85 22.26
C LYS A 36 -3.27 25.33 21.97
N SER A 37 -3.14 25.69 20.70
CA SER A 37 -2.73 27.03 20.27
C SER A 37 -3.80 27.77 19.48
N GLY A 38 -4.85 27.06 19.06
CA GLY A 38 -5.96 27.59 18.29
C GLY A 38 -5.62 27.82 16.82
N CYS A 39 -6.51 28.55 16.14
CA CYS A 39 -6.47 28.76 14.70
C CYS A 39 -5.18 29.47 14.23
N THR A 40 -4.59 30.29 15.09
CA THR A 40 -3.48 31.17 14.73
C THR A 40 -2.14 30.48 14.54
N ASP A 41 -2.00 29.19 14.86
CA ASP A 41 -0.77 28.45 14.54
C ASP A 41 -0.62 28.24 13.03
N CYS A 42 -1.73 28.12 12.31
CA CYS A 42 -1.76 27.98 10.87
C CYS A 42 -2.21 29.25 10.17
N HIS A 43 -3.17 29.96 10.75
CA HIS A 43 -3.78 31.16 10.17
C HIS A 43 -3.17 32.46 10.74
N ASP A 44 -3.11 33.49 9.91
CA ASP A 44 -2.78 34.86 10.26
C ASP A 44 -3.87 35.78 9.67
N PRO A 45 -4.85 36.21 10.48
CA PRO A 45 -5.97 37.02 10.00
C PRO A 45 -5.54 38.39 9.47
N HIS A 46 -4.36 38.89 9.85
CA HIS A 46 -3.87 40.22 9.46
C HIS A 46 -2.93 40.18 8.26
N SER A 47 -2.01 39.21 8.23
CA SER A 47 -0.91 39.17 7.26
C SER A 47 -0.90 37.91 6.39
N GLY A 48 -1.89 37.03 6.55
CA GLY A 48 -2.02 35.80 5.75
C GLY A 48 -2.11 36.11 4.26
N LYS A 49 -1.19 35.53 3.49
CA LYS A 49 -0.92 35.90 2.08
C LYS A 49 -1.81 35.20 1.05
N ASN A 50 -2.69 34.30 1.49
CA ASN A 50 -3.63 33.58 0.63
C ASN A 50 -5.08 33.75 1.11
N ARG A 51 -6.05 33.28 0.32
CA ARG A 51 -7.49 33.39 0.64
C ARG A 51 -7.87 32.70 1.95
N LEU A 52 -7.09 31.69 2.36
CA LEU A 52 -7.25 30.96 3.61
C LEU A 52 -6.53 31.64 4.79
N ARG A 53 -5.89 32.79 4.56
CA ARG A 53 -5.10 33.52 5.55
C ARG A 53 -4.04 32.67 6.22
N LEU A 54 -3.36 31.77 5.52
CA LEU A 54 -2.30 30.96 6.14
C LEU A 54 -1.01 31.78 6.35
N LYS A 55 -0.28 31.46 7.44
CA LYS A 55 1.06 32.00 7.73
C LYS A 55 2.09 31.64 6.67
N VAL A 56 1.97 30.42 6.13
CA VAL A 56 2.83 29.85 5.10
C VAL A 56 1.93 29.19 4.06
N ASN A 57 2.38 29.10 2.82
CA ASN A 57 1.67 28.35 1.79
C ASN A 57 1.48 26.88 2.21
N THR A 58 0.36 26.30 1.77
CA THR A 58 -0.10 24.99 2.23
C THR A 58 0.92 23.87 1.97
N ASP A 59 1.69 23.97 0.88
CA ASP A 59 2.74 23.03 0.49
C ASP A 59 3.90 22.94 1.50
N LYS A 60 4.08 23.96 2.33
CA LYS A 60 5.16 24.03 3.31
C LYS A 60 4.66 24.04 4.75
N LEU A 61 3.44 24.54 4.97
CA LEU A 61 2.89 24.79 6.29
C LEU A 61 2.92 23.55 7.19
N CYS A 62 2.41 22.41 6.72
CA CYS A 62 2.38 21.19 7.54
C CYS A 62 3.79 20.75 7.96
N LEU A 63 4.74 20.90 7.04
CA LEU A 63 6.11 20.47 7.25
C LEU A 63 6.88 21.38 8.20
N THR A 64 6.41 22.60 8.52
CA THR A 64 7.08 23.47 9.51
C THR A 64 7.11 22.86 10.91
N CYS A 65 6.13 22.02 11.23
CA CYS A 65 6.06 21.29 12.51
C CYS A 65 6.29 19.78 12.32
N HIS A 66 5.79 19.19 11.23
CA HIS A 66 6.01 17.76 10.92
C HIS A 66 7.37 17.51 10.27
N GLU A 67 8.45 17.92 10.94
CA GLU A 67 9.83 17.79 10.44
C GLU A 67 10.21 16.33 10.18
N GLY A 68 9.82 15.40 11.07
CA GLY A 68 10.05 13.97 10.85
C GLY A 68 9.46 13.47 9.53
N LYS A 69 8.28 13.99 9.14
CA LYS A 69 7.65 13.63 7.87
C LYS A 69 8.35 14.30 6.68
N ARG A 70 8.80 15.55 6.84
CA ARG A 70 9.63 16.23 5.84
C ARG A 70 10.88 15.41 5.55
N ASN A 71 11.64 15.08 6.58
CA ASN A 71 12.88 14.32 6.48
C ASN A 71 12.63 12.94 5.87
N GLU A 72 11.53 12.28 6.26
CA GLU A 72 11.12 11.01 5.67
C GLU A 72 10.85 11.11 4.16
N ILE A 73 10.09 12.10 3.71
CA ILE A 73 9.78 12.28 2.29
C ILE A 73 11.04 12.67 1.51
N GLU A 74 11.90 13.52 2.10
CA GLU A 74 13.09 14.04 1.44
C GLU A 74 14.14 12.96 1.19
N GLN A 75 14.35 12.04 2.15
CA GLN A 75 15.34 10.96 2.04
C GLN A 75 14.97 9.88 1.03
N TYR A 76 13.68 9.67 0.74
CA TYR A 76 13.26 8.59 -0.15
C TYR A 76 13.65 8.85 -1.60
N THR A 77 14.20 7.81 -2.23
CA THR A 77 14.52 7.83 -3.66
C THR A 77 13.28 7.81 -4.55
N ILE A 78 12.19 7.16 -4.12
CA ILE A 78 10.92 7.12 -4.85
C ILE A 78 9.84 7.81 -4.01
N LYS A 79 9.47 9.01 -4.42
CA LYS A 79 8.52 9.87 -3.71
C LYS A 79 7.14 9.75 -4.33
N HIS A 80 6.11 9.72 -3.49
CA HIS A 80 4.74 9.86 -3.98
C HIS A 80 4.47 11.34 -4.24
N ALA A 81 4.14 11.70 -5.48
CA ALA A 81 4.09 13.09 -5.93
C ALA A 81 3.26 14.02 -5.02
N PRO A 82 2.03 13.67 -4.58
CA PRO A 82 1.28 14.52 -3.64
C PRO A 82 2.02 14.78 -2.33
N ALA A 83 2.79 13.82 -1.81
CA ALA A 83 3.55 14.00 -0.58
C ALA A 83 4.78 14.90 -0.80
N SER A 84 5.56 14.67 -1.86
CA SER A 84 6.75 15.49 -2.15
C SER A 84 6.41 16.92 -2.58
N GLU A 85 5.23 17.15 -3.15
CA GLU A 85 4.74 18.48 -3.53
C GLU A 85 4.02 19.19 -2.37
N GLY A 86 4.00 18.62 -1.16
CA GLY A 86 3.35 19.22 0.00
C GLY A 86 1.83 19.28 -0.08
N LYS A 87 1.21 18.51 -0.98
CA LYS A 87 -0.25 18.42 -1.14
C LYS A 87 -0.89 17.54 -0.04
N CYS A 88 -0.48 17.74 1.21
CA CYS A 88 -0.91 16.96 2.37
C CYS A 88 -2.44 16.95 2.50
N ILE A 89 -3.07 18.08 2.17
CA ILE A 89 -4.51 18.26 2.30
C ILE A 89 -5.33 17.50 1.25
N GLU A 90 -4.72 16.86 0.25
CA GLU A 90 -5.47 15.99 -0.68
C GLU A 90 -5.97 14.72 0.04
N CYS A 91 -5.18 14.24 1.01
CA CYS A 91 -5.46 13.05 1.79
C CYS A 91 -5.86 13.35 3.23
N HIS A 92 -5.28 14.38 3.85
CA HIS A 92 -5.48 14.73 5.24
C HIS A 92 -6.40 15.95 5.42
N SER A 93 -7.17 15.96 6.49
CA SER A 93 -7.89 17.11 7.00
C SER A 93 -7.00 17.83 8.01
N PRO A 94 -6.66 19.11 7.82
CA PRO A 94 -5.77 19.84 8.73
C PRO A 94 -6.44 20.21 10.08
N HIS A 95 -7.75 20.00 10.21
CA HIS A 95 -8.52 20.40 11.39
C HIS A 95 -9.00 19.19 12.19
N TYR A 96 -9.80 18.32 11.57
CA TYR A 96 -10.43 17.18 12.24
C TYR A 96 -10.90 16.13 11.23
N SER A 97 -11.09 14.89 11.68
CA SER A 97 -11.66 13.81 10.90
C SER A 97 -12.27 12.73 11.79
N SER A 98 -13.19 11.95 11.23
CA SER A 98 -13.64 10.67 11.80
C SER A 98 -12.69 9.50 11.50
N ASN A 99 -11.61 9.73 10.73
CA ASN A 99 -10.63 8.70 10.40
C ASN A 99 -9.28 9.00 11.07
N GLN A 100 -8.62 7.94 11.53
CA GLN A 100 -7.30 8.01 12.13
C GLN A 100 -6.30 8.74 11.22
N TYR A 101 -5.31 9.42 11.84
CA TYR A 101 -4.32 10.24 11.15
C TYR A 101 -4.92 11.42 10.38
N LEU A 102 -6.15 11.82 10.75
CA LEU A 102 -6.89 12.90 10.12
C LEU A 102 -7.17 12.65 8.62
N LEU A 103 -7.29 11.40 8.18
CA LEU A 103 -7.56 11.11 6.78
C LEU A 103 -8.96 11.61 6.37
N LYS A 104 -9.10 12.18 5.18
CA LYS A 104 -10.40 12.69 4.68
C LYS A 104 -11.43 11.58 4.41
N ASP A 105 -10.97 10.35 4.20
CA ASP A 105 -11.80 9.16 3.97
C ASP A 105 -10.97 7.91 4.26
N LYS A 106 -11.57 6.72 4.06
CA LYS A 106 -10.87 5.43 4.10
C LYS A 106 -9.72 5.42 3.08
N VAL A 107 -8.63 4.72 3.43
CA VAL A 107 -7.38 4.69 2.64
C VAL A 107 -7.63 4.32 1.19
N ASP A 108 -8.34 3.22 0.91
CA ASP A 108 -8.63 2.78 -0.45
C ASP A 108 -9.43 3.80 -1.26
N LYS A 109 -10.48 4.39 -0.66
CA LYS A 109 -11.26 5.46 -1.30
C LYS A 109 -10.39 6.66 -1.65
N LEU A 110 -9.49 7.07 -0.75
CA LEU A 110 -8.53 8.15 -1.04
C LEU A 110 -7.61 7.78 -2.20
N CYS A 111 -7.04 6.57 -2.19
CA CYS A 111 -6.18 6.09 -3.28
C CYS A 111 -6.91 6.08 -4.62
N PHE A 112 -8.15 5.59 -4.67
CA PHE A 112 -8.93 5.48 -5.90
C PHE A 112 -9.44 6.81 -6.45
N LYS A 113 -9.38 7.93 -5.69
CA LYS A 113 -9.66 9.26 -6.27
C LYS A 113 -8.77 9.56 -7.47
N CYS A 114 -7.51 9.13 -7.41
CA CYS A 114 -6.53 9.31 -8.49
C CYS A 114 -6.22 7.99 -9.21
N HIS A 115 -6.12 6.87 -8.48
CA HIS A 115 -5.85 5.54 -9.04
C HIS A 115 -7.13 4.79 -9.42
N LYS A 116 -8.03 5.46 -10.15
CA LYS A 116 -9.38 4.97 -10.48
C LYS A 116 -9.37 3.63 -11.21
N ASP A 117 -8.39 3.44 -12.09
CA ASP A 117 -8.22 2.21 -12.86
C ASP A 117 -7.90 0.99 -12.00
N LYS A 118 -7.53 1.19 -10.73
CA LYS A 118 -7.24 0.13 -9.76
C LYS A 118 -8.46 -0.30 -8.96
N GLU A 119 -9.56 0.43 -9.02
CA GLU A 119 -10.82 0.08 -8.35
C GLU A 119 -11.37 -1.27 -8.84
N ILE A 120 -11.03 -1.66 -10.08
CA ILE A 120 -11.34 -2.98 -10.65
C ILE A 120 -10.90 -4.14 -9.75
N TRP A 121 -9.85 -3.97 -8.94
CA TRP A 121 -9.41 -5.01 -8.01
C TRP A 121 -10.49 -5.39 -7.00
N LYS A 122 -11.35 -4.46 -6.59
CA LYS A 122 -12.48 -4.71 -5.67
C LYS A 122 -13.61 -5.54 -6.31
N GLN A 123 -13.60 -5.70 -7.62
CA GLN A 123 -14.59 -6.45 -8.38
C GLN A 123 -14.10 -7.86 -8.78
N ARG A 124 -12.79 -8.12 -8.63
CA ARG A 124 -12.20 -9.43 -8.93
C ARG A 124 -12.61 -10.47 -7.88
N ARG A 125 -12.65 -11.73 -8.31
CA ARG A 125 -13.14 -12.86 -7.48
C ARG A 125 -12.25 -13.15 -6.28
N PHE A 126 -10.94 -13.13 -6.45
CA PHE A 126 -9.97 -13.42 -5.38
C PHE A 126 -9.11 -12.19 -5.13
N GLN A 127 -9.43 -11.48 -4.05
CA GLN A 127 -8.74 -10.27 -3.63
C GLN A 127 -7.75 -10.59 -2.53
N HIS A 128 -6.61 -9.92 -2.53
CA HIS A 128 -5.63 -10.08 -1.46
C HIS A 128 -6.14 -9.44 -0.17
N GLY A 129 -5.82 -10.00 1.01
CA GLY A 129 -6.42 -9.59 2.29
C GLY A 129 -6.38 -8.07 2.56
N PRO A 130 -5.22 -7.41 2.46
CA PRO A 130 -5.12 -5.95 2.58
C PRO A 130 -5.97 -5.17 1.58
N VAL A 131 -6.16 -5.69 0.35
CA VAL A 131 -7.02 -5.06 -0.66
C VAL A 131 -8.49 -5.17 -0.24
N VAL A 132 -8.93 -6.34 0.25
CA VAL A 132 -10.29 -6.52 0.79
C VAL A 132 -10.55 -5.51 1.92
N GLN A 133 -9.60 -5.41 2.84
CA GLN A 133 -9.66 -4.50 3.99
C GLN A 133 -9.55 -3.01 3.63
N GLY A 134 -9.21 -2.68 2.38
CA GLY A 134 -8.98 -1.30 1.96
C GLY A 134 -7.70 -0.68 2.54
N ASN A 135 -6.77 -1.51 3.04
CA ASN A 135 -5.52 -1.08 3.65
C ASN A 135 -4.36 -1.16 2.65
N CYS A 136 -4.38 -0.29 1.65
CA CYS A 136 -3.29 -0.18 0.67
C CYS A 136 -1.94 0.12 1.35
N SER A 137 -1.99 0.83 2.48
CA SER A 137 -0.83 1.20 3.30
C SER A 137 -0.16 0.02 4.03
N ALA A 138 -0.73 -1.19 3.98
CA ALA A 138 -0.07 -2.38 4.49
C ALA A 138 1.18 -2.74 3.67
N CYS A 139 1.15 -2.48 2.36
CA CYS A 139 2.25 -2.78 1.45
C CYS A 139 2.90 -1.52 0.86
N HIS A 140 2.15 -0.43 0.70
CA HIS A 140 2.65 0.84 0.17
C HIS A 140 2.89 1.86 1.28
N ASN A 141 3.88 2.74 1.13
CA ASN A 141 3.98 3.96 1.91
C ASN A 141 3.45 5.14 1.08
N PRO A 142 2.31 5.75 1.46
CA PRO A 142 1.70 6.85 0.69
C PRO A 142 2.55 8.13 0.66
N HIS A 143 3.65 8.19 1.42
CA HIS A 143 4.59 9.32 1.43
C HIS A 143 5.83 9.10 0.55
N GLY A 144 6.11 7.86 0.15
CA GLY A 144 7.32 7.49 -0.58
C GLY A 144 8.07 6.31 0.07
N SER A 145 9.03 5.74 -0.62
CA SER A 145 9.94 4.72 -0.10
C SER A 145 11.19 4.59 -0.98
N ASP A 146 12.16 3.79 -0.57
CA ASP A 146 13.28 3.42 -1.45
C ASP A 146 12.98 2.24 -2.39
N ASN A 147 11.81 1.63 -2.25
CA ASN A 147 11.40 0.50 -3.09
C ASN A 147 10.49 0.98 -4.23
N ALA A 148 10.58 0.29 -5.36
CA ALA A 148 9.71 0.52 -6.51
C ALA A 148 8.22 0.50 -6.11
N PHE A 149 7.41 1.34 -6.76
CA PHE A 149 5.97 1.48 -6.46
C PHE A 149 5.67 1.88 -5.02
N VAL A 150 6.57 2.65 -4.40
CA VAL A 150 6.46 3.11 -3.01
C VAL A 150 6.21 1.98 -2.01
N LEU A 151 6.81 0.81 -2.22
CA LEU A 151 6.62 -0.35 -1.34
C LEU A 151 7.34 -0.17 0.00
N ARG A 152 6.71 -0.58 1.10
CA ARG A 152 7.29 -0.43 2.44
C ARG A 152 8.56 -1.24 2.66
N LEU A 153 8.65 -2.39 1.98
CA LEU A 153 9.73 -3.36 2.11
C LEU A 153 10.16 -3.84 0.72
N ALA A 154 11.33 -4.46 0.66
CA ALA A 154 11.91 -4.93 -0.58
C ALA A 154 11.05 -6.03 -1.24
N PHE A 155 10.89 -5.88 -2.56
CA PHE A 155 10.29 -6.88 -3.44
C PHE A 155 10.81 -6.72 -4.87
N PRO A 156 11.27 -7.78 -5.55
CA PRO A 156 11.89 -7.64 -6.86
C PRO A 156 10.86 -7.36 -7.97
N HIS A 157 11.10 -6.27 -8.71
CA HIS A 157 10.32 -5.90 -9.89
C HIS A 157 10.83 -6.55 -11.21
N LYS A 158 11.71 -7.54 -11.18
CA LYS A 158 12.06 -8.34 -12.38
C LYS A 158 11.28 -9.65 -12.43
N PHE A 159 10.97 -10.17 -13.62
CA PHE A 159 10.24 -11.44 -13.72
C PHE A 159 11.08 -12.59 -13.15
N TYR A 160 12.37 -12.59 -13.48
CA TYR A 160 13.37 -13.50 -12.93
C TYR A 160 14.28 -12.77 -11.96
N THR A 161 14.53 -13.35 -10.79
CA THR A 161 15.52 -12.91 -9.80
C THR A 161 15.87 -14.10 -8.91
N ALA A 162 17.17 -14.33 -8.70
CA ALA A 162 17.61 -15.32 -7.72
C ALA A 162 17.06 -14.98 -6.34
N TYR A 163 16.65 -16.00 -5.59
CA TYR A 163 16.24 -15.79 -4.22
C TYR A 163 17.45 -15.43 -3.35
N GLU A 164 17.30 -14.36 -2.57
CA GLU A 164 18.22 -13.97 -1.51
C GLU A 164 17.38 -13.48 -0.33
N LYS A 165 17.86 -13.75 0.89
CA LYS A 165 17.22 -13.27 2.12
C LYS A 165 17.15 -11.74 2.09
N GLY A 166 16.03 -11.16 2.53
CA GLY A 166 15.83 -9.71 2.49
C GLY A 166 15.10 -9.23 1.22
N LYS A 167 15.28 -9.89 0.07
CA LYS A 167 14.72 -9.38 -1.21
C LYS A 167 13.19 -9.45 -1.29
N TYR A 168 12.57 -10.29 -0.48
CA TYR A 168 11.12 -10.57 -0.50
C TYR A 168 10.45 -10.23 0.83
N ASP A 169 11.07 -9.39 1.66
CA ASP A 169 10.60 -9.06 3.00
C ASP A 169 9.19 -8.50 3.02
N LEU A 170 8.78 -7.81 1.94
CA LEU A 170 7.38 -7.38 1.78
C LEU A 170 6.39 -8.53 1.90
N CYS A 171 6.68 -9.66 1.25
CA CYS A 171 5.83 -10.84 1.28
C CYS A 171 5.99 -11.58 2.61
N PHE A 172 7.23 -11.73 3.09
CA PHE A 172 7.52 -12.54 4.27
C PHE A 172 7.21 -11.86 5.60
N ASN A 173 6.82 -10.59 5.57
CA ASN A 173 6.16 -9.94 6.70
C ASN A 173 4.84 -10.62 7.10
N CYS A 174 4.21 -11.40 6.20
CA CYS A 174 2.98 -12.14 6.51
C CYS A 174 3.03 -13.61 6.05
N HIS A 175 3.71 -13.91 4.95
CA HIS A 175 3.82 -15.27 4.42
C HIS A 175 5.07 -15.97 4.97
N LYS A 176 4.99 -17.29 5.20
CA LYS A 176 6.12 -18.04 5.74
C LYS A 176 7.21 -18.24 4.68
N GLU A 177 8.39 -17.70 4.91
CA GLU A 177 9.58 -17.86 4.03
C GLU A 177 9.92 -19.35 3.77
N ALA A 178 9.61 -20.23 4.73
CA ALA A 178 9.70 -21.69 4.60
C ALA A 178 9.03 -22.24 3.33
N MET A 179 7.99 -21.57 2.81
CA MET A 179 7.31 -21.99 1.59
C MET A 179 8.20 -21.97 0.35
N ILE A 180 9.29 -21.20 0.34
CA ILE A 180 10.25 -21.18 -0.78
C ILE A 180 11.64 -21.70 -0.39
N THR A 181 11.96 -21.85 0.90
CA THR A 181 13.28 -22.34 1.34
C THR A 181 13.29 -23.84 1.63
N THR A 182 12.14 -24.44 1.94
CA THR A 182 12.03 -25.88 2.18
C THR A 182 11.86 -26.66 0.88
N LYS A 183 12.78 -27.58 0.57
CA LYS A 183 12.73 -28.41 -0.66
C LYS A 183 11.62 -29.46 -0.66
N MET A 184 11.37 -30.08 0.50
CA MET A 184 10.36 -31.13 0.65
C MET A 184 9.53 -30.91 1.92
N SER A 185 8.20 -31.00 1.82
CA SER A 185 7.30 -30.82 2.95
C SER A 185 5.89 -31.31 2.64
N LYS A 186 5.14 -31.72 3.67
CA LYS A 186 3.69 -31.97 3.59
C LYS A 186 2.83 -30.78 4.00
N THR A 187 3.40 -29.79 4.69
CA THR A 187 2.64 -28.83 5.50
C THR A 187 2.94 -27.36 5.19
N VAL A 188 4.11 -27.03 4.62
CA VAL A 188 4.49 -25.62 4.38
C VAL A 188 3.76 -25.00 3.20
N THR A 189 3.22 -25.80 2.28
CA THR A 189 2.49 -25.33 1.12
C THR A 189 1.65 -26.43 0.48
N ASP A 190 0.54 -26.04 -0.17
CA ASP A 190 -0.30 -26.91 -0.99
C ASP A 190 0.14 -27.00 -2.45
N PHE A 191 1.06 -26.13 -2.90
CA PHE A 191 1.66 -26.22 -4.23
C PHE A 191 2.88 -27.15 -4.17
N ARG A 192 2.60 -28.45 -4.06
CA ARG A 192 3.60 -29.51 -3.92
C ARG A 192 3.18 -30.79 -4.65
N ASN A 193 4.13 -31.50 -5.26
CA ASN A 193 3.88 -32.78 -5.93
C ASN A 193 4.42 -33.94 -5.08
N GLY A 194 3.53 -34.71 -4.46
CA GLY A 194 3.87 -35.46 -3.25
C GLY A 194 4.43 -34.49 -2.21
N GLU A 195 5.62 -34.77 -1.69
CA GLU A 195 6.30 -33.87 -0.76
C GLU A 195 7.15 -32.79 -1.45
N ILE A 196 7.36 -32.86 -2.77
CA ILE A 196 8.25 -31.95 -3.48
C ILE A 196 7.61 -30.57 -3.54
N ASN A 197 8.23 -29.59 -2.88
CA ASN A 197 7.72 -28.22 -2.83
C ASN A 197 7.95 -27.52 -4.17
N LEU A 198 6.87 -27.24 -4.89
CA LEU A 198 6.95 -26.60 -6.21
C LEU A 198 7.24 -25.10 -6.08
N HIS A 199 6.86 -24.42 -5.00
CA HIS A 199 7.27 -23.02 -4.78
C HIS A 199 8.80 -22.90 -4.70
N ASN A 200 9.45 -23.74 -3.88
CA ASN A 200 10.92 -23.79 -3.82
C ASN A 200 11.54 -24.05 -5.19
N LEU A 201 11.00 -25.02 -5.95
CA LEU A 201 11.49 -25.30 -7.29
C LEU A 201 11.34 -24.12 -8.26
N HIS A 202 10.32 -23.26 -8.15
CA HIS A 202 10.17 -22.16 -9.10
C HIS A 202 10.89 -20.89 -8.68
N VAL A 203 10.97 -20.62 -7.38
CA VAL A 203 11.44 -19.35 -6.82
C VAL A 203 12.91 -19.42 -6.39
N ASN A 204 13.31 -20.50 -5.71
CA ASN A 204 14.62 -20.59 -5.06
C ASN A 204 15.65 -21.31 -5.94
N ARG A 205 16.07 -20.62 -7.00
CA ARG A 205 17.13 -21.03 -7.94
C ARG A 205 17.76 -19.81 -8.59
N GLU A 206 18.87 -20.00 -9.30
CA GLU A 206 19.60 -18.93 -9.99
C GLU A 206 18.69 -18.09 -10.90
N LYS A 207 17.90 -18.73 -11.76
CA LYS A 207 16.83 -18.09 -12.56
C LYS A 207 15.46 -18.24 -11.90
N GLY A 208 15.36 -17.82 -10.63
CA GLY A 208 14.14 -17.88 -9.84
C GLY A 208 13.04 -17.01 -10.43
N ARG A 209 11.81 -17.51 -10.47
CA ARG A 209 10.62 -16.72 -10.80
C ARG A 209 10.17 -15.98 -9.56
N THR A 210 10.00 -14.66 -9.65
CA THR A 210 9.51 -13.88 -8.51
C THR A 210 8.04 -14.21 -8.22
N CYS A 211 7.53 -13.89 -7.03
CA CYS A 211 6.13 -14.17 -6.68
C CYS A 211 5.16 -13.59 -7.72
N ARG A 212 5.47 -12.42 -8.29
CA ARG A 212 4.62 -11.76 -9.31
C ARG A 212 4.69 -12.37 -10.70
N ALA A 213 5.59 -13.34 -10.93
CA ALA A 213 5.60 -14.12 -12.16
C ALA A 213 4.33 -14.97 -12.25
N CYS A 214 3.84 -15.47 -11.11
CA CYS A 214 2.67 -16.32 -11.04
C CYS A 214 1.48 -15.64 -10.35
N HIS A 215 1.69 -14.73 -9.40
CA HIS A 215 0.61 -14.12 -8.61
C HIS A 215 0.31 -12.66 -9.00
N ASN A 216 -0.97 -12.30 -9.03
CA ASN A 216 -1.45 -10.92 -9.02
C ASN A 216 -1.70 -10.52 -7.56
N ILE A 217 -0.74 -9.79 -6.99
CA ILE A 217 -0.67 -9.50 -5.55
C ILE A 217 -1.83 -8.61 -5.08
N HIS A 218 -2.54 -7.95 -5.99
CA HIS A 218 -3.73 -7.17 -5.63
C HIS A 218 -4.99 -8.04 -5.67
N ALA A 219 -5.30 -8.59 -6.84
CA ALA A 219 -6.45 -9.46 -7.04
C ALA A 219 -6.37 -10.23 -8.37
N SER A 220 -7.03 -11.37 -8.45
CA SER A 220 -7.18 -12.18 -9.67
C SER A 220 -8.55 -12.85 -9.70
N ASP A 221 -8.97 -13.33 -10.87
CA ASP A 221 -10.13 -14.22 -11.01
C ASP A 221 -9.78 -15.71 -10.91
N GLN A 222 -8.50 -16.05 -10.85
CA GLN A 222 -8.03 -17.42 -10.59
C GLN A 222 -7.68 -17.64 -9.12
N TYR A 223 -7.86 -18.88 -8.67
CA TYR A 223 -7.54 -19.33 -7.33
C TYR A 223 -6.10 -18.97 -6.92
N ASP A 224 -5.91 -18.76 -5.62
CA ASP A 224 -4.61 -18.47 -5.00
C ASP A 224 -3.91 -17.25 -5.63
N HIS A 225 -4.72 -16.28 -6.09
CA HIS A 225 -4.28 -15.03 -6.73
C HIS A 225 -3.41 -15.24 -7.97
N LEU A 226 -3.54 -16.37 -8.66
CA LEU A 226 -2.73 -16.64 -9.85
C LEU A 226 -3.09 -15.69 -10.99
N ARG A 227 -2.11 -15.13 -11.68
CA ARG A 227 -2.33 -14.25 -12.83
C ARG A 227 -2.95 -15.01 -13.98
N GLU A 228 -3.73 -14.31 -14.79
CA GLU A 228 -4.32 -14.80 -16.04
C GLU A 228 -3.31 -14.77 -17.21
N GLY A 229 -2.27 -13.97 -17.06
CA GLY A 229 -1.16 -13.93 -18.01
C GLY A 229 -0.08 -12.93 -17.60
N PHE A 230 0.99 -12.93 -18.38
CA PHE A 230 2.10 -12.00 -18.26
C PHE A 230 2.69 -11.65 -19.63
N MET A 231 3.21 -10.43 -19.73
CA MET A 231 3.92 -10.00 -20.93
C MET A 231 5.33 -10.60 -20.98
N PHE A 232 5.68 -11.22 -22.10
CA PHE A 232 7.03 -11.66 -22.42
C PHE A 232 7.45 -11.06 -23.76
N GLY A 233 8.25 -9.99 -23.70
CA GLY A 233 8.43 -9.11 -24.86
C GLY A 233 7.10 -8.44 -25.23
N THR A 234 6.67 -8.61 -26.48
CA THR A 234 5.39 -8.09 -26.99
C THR A 234 4.24 -9.09 -26.89
N VAL A 235 4.52 -10.33 -26.50
CA VAL A 235 3.53 -11.40 -26.46
C VAL A 235 2.96 -11.52 -25.05
N ASN A 236 1.63 -11.53 -24.93
CA ASN A 236 0.97 -11.90 -23.68
C ASN A 236 0.88 -13.43 -23.60
N ILE A 237 1.52 -14.00 -22.60
CA ILE A 237 1.52 -15.43 -22.35
C ILE A 237 0.45 -15.72 -21.28
N PRO A 238 -0.60 -16.49 -21.60
CA PRO A 238 -1.63 -16.83 -20.63
C PRO A 238 -1.11 -17.82 -19.58
N ILE A 239 -1.70 -17.76 -18.39
CA ILE A 239 -1.50 -18.74 -17.33
C ILE A 239 -2.89 -19.27 -16.96
N TYR A 240 -3.13 -20.55 -17.22
CA TYR A 240 -4.34 -21.23 -16.79
C TYR A 240 -4.02 -22.24 -15.71
N TYR A 241 -4.67 -22.08 -14.56
CA TYR A 241 -4.59 -22.99 -13.45
C TYR A 241 -5.92 -23.71 -13.23
N PHE A 242 -5.84 -25.05 -13.17
CA PHE A 242 -6.97 -25.92 -12.86
C PHE A 242 -6.70 -26.61 -11.55
N LYS A 243 -7.44 -26.25 -10.52
CA LYS A 243 -7.36 -26.86 -9.19
C LYS A 243 -8.09 -28.20 -9.17
N THR A 244 -7.50 -29.20 -8.54
CA THR A 244 -8.18 -30.43 -8.13
C THR A 244 -8.26 -30.48 -6.60
N GLU A 245 -8.99 -31.45 -6.05
CA GLU A 245 -9.09 -31.61 -4.59
C GLU A 245 -7.71 -31.75 -3.94
N THR A 246 -6.87 -32.64 -4.47
CA THR A 246 -5.54 -32.99 -3.95
C THR A 246 -4.39 -32.31 -4.67
N GLY A 247 -4.63 -31.45 -5.66
CA GLY A 247 -3.56 -30.92 -6.50
C GLY A 247 -4.03 -29.91 -7.53
N GLY A 248 -3.45 -30.00 -8.72
CA GLY A 248 -3.83 -29.15 -9.83
C GLY A 248 -2.94 -29.31 -11.05
N LYS A 249 -3.20 -28.50 -12.07
CA LYS A 249 -2.39 -28.44 -13.28
C LYS A 249 -2.31 -27.04 -13.86
N CYS A 250 -1.19 -26.75 -14.51
CA CYS A 250 -0.95 -25.49 -15.22
C CYS A 250 -0.81 -25.76 -16.72
N VAL A 251 -1.53 -25.02 -17.56
CA VAL A 251 -1.67 -25.25 -19.02
C VAL A 251 -1.37 -23.94 -19.76
N PRO A 252 -0.59 -23.97 -20.86
CA PRO A 252 0.80 -23.57 -20.77
C PRO A 252 1.01 -22.08 -21.03
N GLY A 253 1.90 -21.51 -20.21
CA GLY A 253 2.60 -20.26 -20.51
C GLY A 253 4.14 -20.39 -20.44
N CYS A 254 4.68 -21.25 -19.57
CA CYS A 254 6.13 -21.36 -19.35
C CYS A 254 6.74 -22.72 -19.73
N HIS A 255 5.94 -23.78 -19.72
CA HIS A 255 6.33 -25.16 -20.04
C HIS A 255 5.08 -25.90 -20.53
N LYS A 256 5.24 -27.07 -21.17
CA LYS A 256 4.11 -27.99 -21.46
C LYS A 256 3.26 -28.23 -20.21
N GLU A 257 2.01 -28.66 -20.36
CA GLU A 257 1.14 -28.97 -19.23
C GLU A 257 1.89 -29.78 -18.16
N ARG A 258 1.90 -29.28 -16.93
CA ARG A 258 2.43 -30.00 -15.77
C ARG A 258 1.32 -30.12 -14.73
N LYS A 259 1.17 -31.33 -14.19
CA LYS A 259 0.23 -31.66 -13.13
C LYS A 259 0.97 -31.94 -11.83
N TYR A 260 0.29 -31.79 -10.71
CA TYR A 260 0.79 -32.23 -9.42
C TYR A 260 -0.36 -32.76 -8.57
N ASP A 261 -0.01 -33.64 -7.64
CA ASP A 261 -0.94 -34.19 -6.66
C ASP A 261 -0.21 -34.40 -5.33
N ARG A 262 -0.82 -33.98 -4.23
CA ARG A 262 -0.25 -33.98 -2.88
C ARG A 262 -0.26 -35.38 -2.24
N VAL A 263 -1.09 -36.30 -2.72
CA VAL A 263 -1.28 -37.66 -2.21
C VAL A 263 -0.55 -38.67 -3.10
N LYS A 264 -0.87 -38.71 -4.40
CA LYS A 264 -0.25 -39.61 -5.37
C LYS A 264 0.62 -38.82 -6.34
N LYS A 265 1.90 -38.65 -5.99
CA LYS A 265 2.89 -37.92 -6.79
C LYS A 265 2.76 -38.22 -8.29
N VAL A 266 2.69 -37.16 -9.09
CA VAL A 266 2.54 -37.26 -10.55
C VAL A 266 3.91 -37.25 -11.23
N GLU A 267 4.15 -38.18 -12.14
CA GLU A 267 5.29 -38.15 -13.04
C GLU A 267 4.96 -37.36 -14.30
N ASN A 268 5.64 -36.23 -14.47
CA ASN A 268 5.48 -35.40 -15.65
C ASN A 268 6.60 -35.70 -16.64
N LYS A 269 6.27 -36.26 -17.81
CA LYS A 269 7.24 -36.48 -18.89
C LYS A 269 7.70 -35.13 -19.50
N ASN A 270 8.94 -35.07 -19.98
CA ASN A 270 9.56 -33.86 -20.53
C ASN A 270 9.00 -33.49 -21.92
#